data_AF-A0AA39JP30-F1
#
_entry.id   AF-A0AA39JP30-F1
#
_cell.length_a   1.000
_cell.length_b   1.000
_cell.length_c   1.000
_cell.angle_alpha   90.00
_cell.angle_beta   90.00
_cell.angle_gamma   90.00
#
_symmetry.space_group_name_H-M   'P 1'
#
loop_
_entity.id
_entity.type
_entity.pdbx_description
1 polymer ?
#
loop_
_entity_poly.entity_id
_entity_poly.type
_entity_poly.pdbx_seq_one_letter_code
_entity_poly.pdbx_strand_id
1 'polypeptide(L)'
;MMVHQDTKKRFTAREALQFFDDMYSQLSEAELEFAPPQGWNLSHLYETFDRWQDLPLDFVQRWACYRKPPIPWSTKVLRYLCRYRWVHYAVVRVRRFHSGFRFWALFPDGMLRFFQGICLRGSG
;
A
#
# COMPACT_ATOMS: atom_id res chain seq x y z
N MET A 1 -12.81 -5.78 1.96
CA MET A 1 -11.59 -5.95 2.81
C MET A 1 -11.19 -4.61 3.44
N MET A 2 -10.95 -4.53 4.74
CA MET A 2 -10.59 -3.25 5.42
C MET A 2 -9.31 -2.59 4.87
N VAL A 3 -8.31 -3.39 4.48
CA VAL A 3 -7.02 -2.89 3.95
C VAL A 3 -6.88 -3.22 2.46
N HIS A 4 -7.43 -2.36 1.61
CA HIS A 4 -7.32 -2.46 0.16
C HIS A 4 -6.69 -1.20 -0.46
N GLN A 5 -5.93 -1.36 -1.56
CA GLN A 5 -5.29 -0.23 -2.26
C GLN A 5 -6.33 0.73 -2.85
N ASP A 6 -7.34 0.16 -3.52
CA ASP A 6 -8.54 0.86 -3.95
C ASP A 6 -9.47 1.10 -2.75
N THR A 7 -9.75 2.37 -2.46
CA THR A 7 -10.60 2.81 -1.35
C THR A 7 -12.06 2.44 -1.56
N LYS A 8 -12.54 2.37 -2.81
CA LYS A 8 -13.93 2.02 -3.13
C LYS A 8 -14.25 0.55 -2.84
N LYS A 9 -13.24 -0.30 -2.76
CA LYS A 9 -13.35 -1.73 -2.43
C LYS A 9 -13.14 -2.02 -0.94
N ARG A 10 -12.97 -0.98 -0.12
CA ARG A 10 -12.87 -1.14 1.33
C ARG A 10 -14.26 -1.33 1.89
N PHE A 11 -14.35 -2.22 2.88
CA PHE A 11 -15.61 -2.35 3.61
C PHE A 11 -15.83 -1.11 4.46
N THR A 12 -17.08 -0.68 4.53
CA THR A 12 -17.54 0.20 5.60
C THR A 12 -17.51 -0.54 6.94
N ALA A 13 -17.55 0.19 8.05
CA ALA A 13 -17.55 -0.44 9.38
C ALA A 13 -18.73 -1.41 9.55
N ARG A 14 -19.91 -1.04 9.03
CA ARG A 14 -21.11 -1.89 9.07
C ARG A 14 -20.95 -3.17 8.24
N GLU A 15 -20.47 -3.05 7.00
CA GLU A 15 -20.22 -4.22 6.14
C GLU A 15 -19.18 -5.16 6.75
N ALA A 16 -18.16 -4.61 7.40
CA ALA A 16 -17.13 -5.44 8.04
C ALA A 16 -17.68 -6.21 9.25
N LEU A 17 -18.63 -5.63 9.98
CA LEU A 17 -19.29 -6.28 11.11
C LEU A 17 -20.24 -7.39 10.64
N GLN A 18 -21.06 -7.12 9.62
CA GLN A 18 -21.90 -8.14 8.99
C GLN A 18 -21.08 -9.30 8.44
N PHE A 19 -19.99 -8.99 7.74
CA PHE A 19 -19.05 -9.99 7.26
C PHE A 19 -18.48 -10.84 8.40
N PHE A 20 -18.17 -10.24 9.53
CA PHE A 20 -17.66 -10.94 10.70
C PHE A 20 -18.69 -11.91 11.26
N ASP A 21 -19.93 -11.46 11.45
CA ASP A 21 -21.03 -12.30 11.97
C ASP A 21 -21.29 -13.48 11.04
N ASP A 22 -21.33 -13.24 9.72
CA ASP A 22 -21.53 -14.27 8.70
C ASP A 22 -20.40 -15.32 8.73
N MET A 23 -19.14 -14.87 8.83
CA MET A 23 -17.99 -15.77 8.91
C MET A 23 -17.92 -16.54 10.23
N TYR A 24 -18.23 -15.88 11.34
CA TYR A 24 -18.23 -16.49 12.68
C TYR A 24 -19.25 -17.63 12.76
N SER A 25 -20.43 -17.45 12.18
CA SER A 25 -21.47 -18.50 12.13
C SER A 25 -21.08 -19.77 11.35
N GLN A 26 -20.08 -19.67 10.47
CA GLN A 26 -19.59 -20.78 9.63
C GLN A 26 -18.45 -21.58 10.29
N LEU A 27 -17.88 -21.07 11.39
CA LEU A 27 -16.74 -21.69 12.07
C LEU A 27 -17.21 -22.56 13.24
N SER A 28 -16.58 -23.72 13.40
CA SER A 28 -16.77 -24.58 14.55
C SER A 28 -15.98 -24.08 15.77
N GLU A 29 -16.42 -24.43 16.97
CA GLU A 29 -15.74 -24.07 18.22
C GLU A 29 -14.28 -24.58 18.26
N ALA A 30 -14.02 -25.75 17.67
CA ALA A 30 -12.67 -26.30 17.55
C ALA A 30 -11.74 -25.48 16.63
N GLU A 31 -12.28 -24.84 15.58
CA GLU A 31 -11.52 -23.94 14.70
C GLU A 31 -11.28 -22.58 15.36
N LEU A 32 -12.20 -22.14 16.23
CA LEU A 32 -12.06 -20.92 17.02
C LEU A 32 -11.00 -21.05 18.12
N GLU A 33 -10.88 -22.22 18.72
CA GLU A 33 -9.85 -22.54 19.72
C GLU A 33 -8.47 -22.82 19.09
N PHE A 34 -8.39 -22.96 17.76
CA PHE A 34 -7.14 -23.23 17.08
C PHE A 34 -6.17 -22.04 17.22
N ALA A 35 -5.14 -22.23 18.06
CA ALA A 35 -4.09 -21.24 18.22
C ALA A 35 -3.30 -21.10 16.90
N PRO A 36 -3.00 -19.87 16.46
CA PRO A 36 -2.14 -19.67 15.29
C PRO A 36 -0.77 -20.32 15.53
N PRO A 37 -0.13 -20.89 14.50
CA PRO A 37 1.15 -21.58 14.64
C PRO A 37 2.19 -20.68 15.33
N GLN A 38 2.72 -21.12 16.47
CA GLN A 38 3.82 -20.45 17.14
C GLN A 38 5.05 -20.47 16.23
N GLY A 39 5.53 -19.29 15.83
CA GLY A 39 6.66 -19.16 14.91
C GLY A 39 6.35 -18.49 13.58
N TRP A 40 5.16 -17.92 13.40
CA TRP A 40 4.95 -16.88 12.38
C TRP A 40 5.83 -15.68 12.70
N ASN A 41 7.08 -15.74 12.23
CA ASN A 41 8.02 -14.65 12.22
C ASN A 41 7.37 -13.49 11.45
N LEU A 42 6.77 -12.53 12.16
CA LEU A 42 6.25 -11.28 11.61
C LEU A 42 7.32 -10.46 10.85
N SER A 43 8.58 -10.88 10.94
CA SER A 43 9.71 -10.36 10.16
C SER A 43 9.72 -10.81 8.70
N HIS A 44 9.05 -11.92 8.35
CA HIS A 44 8.88 -12.28 6.94
C HIS A 44 8.01 -11.22 6.28
N LEU A 45 8.60 -10.53 5.30
CA LEU A 45 7.92 -9.52 4.51
C LEU A 45 6.58 -10.08 4.05
N TYR A 46 5.50 -9.35 4.36
CA TYR A 46 4.11 -9.56 3.90
C TYR A 46 3.97 -9.85 2.38
N GLU A 47 5.05 -9.64 1.65
CA GLU A 47 5.22 -9.65 0.20
C GLU A 47 5.82 -10.93 -0.36
N THR A 48 6.45 -11.76 0.49
CA THR A 48 7.13 -12.99 0.07
C THR A 48 6.32 -14.24 0.35
N PHE A 49 5.34 -14.20 1.25
CA PHE A 49 4.53 -15.35 1.63
C PHE A 49 3.20 -15.37 0.87
N ASP A 50 2.88 -16.48 0.20
CA ASP A 50 1.56 -16.66 -0.39
C ASP A 50 0.58 -17.15 0.67
N ARG A 51 -0.19 -16.20 1.22
CA ARG A 51 -1.20 -16.44 2.25
C ARG A 51 -2.36 -17.34 1.79
N TRP A 52 -2.43 -17.66 0.50
CA TRP A 52 -3.47 -18.51 -0.07
C TRP A 52 -3.00 -19.95 -0.32
N GLN A 53 -1.72 -20.26 -0.09
CA GLN A 53 -1.14 -21.55 -0.47
C GLN A 53 -1.72 -22.73 0.33
N ASP A 54 -1.99 -22.52 1.62
CA ASP A 54 -2.43 -23.58 2.54
C ASP A 54 -3.95 -23.58 2.79
N LEU A 55 -4.71 -22.79 2.02
CA LEU A 55 -6.16 -22.67 2.17
C LEU A 55 -6.91 -23.67 1.26
N PRO A 56 -8.09 -24.17 1.69
CA PRO A 56 -8.94 -25.01 0.85
C PRO A 56 -9.27 -24.33 -0.49
N LEU A 57 -9.23 -25.09 -1.58
CA LEU A 57 -9.42 -24.55 -2.94
C LEU A 57 -10.75 -23.81 -3.08
N ASP A 58 -11.82 -24.34 -2.48
CA ASP A 58 -13.16 -23.75 -2.50
C ASP A 58 -13.19 -22.37 -1.82
N PHE A 59 -12.42 -22.23 -0.73
CA PHE A 59 -12.24 -20.95 -0.05
C PHE A 59 -11.47 -19.98 -0.94
N VAL A 60 -10.36 -20.42 -1.54
CA VAL A 60 -9.55 -19.58 -2.45
C VAL A 60 -10.39 -19.07 -3.62
N GLN A 61 -11.23 -19.92 -4.22
CA GLN A 61 -12.11 -19.54 -5.32
C GLN A 61 -13.17 -18.53 -4.88
N ARG A 62 -13.86 -18.77 -3.75
CA ARG A 62 -14.89 -17.87 -3.22
C ARG A 62 -14.34 -16.46 -2.96
N TRP A 63 -13.09 -16.37 -2.50
CA TRP A 63 -12.47 -15.11 -2.11
C TRP A 63 -11.43 -14.59 -3.11
N ALA A 64 -11.36 -15.17 -4.32
CA ALA A 64 -10.37 -14.83 -5.33
C ALA A 64 -10.39 -13.34 -5.70
N CYS A 65 -11.57 -12.70 -5.67
CA CYS A 65 -11.74 -11.28 -5.95
C CYS A 65 -11.03 -10.34 -4.95
N TYR A 66 -10.70 -10.84 -3.75
CA TYR A 66 -9.95 -10.10 -2.73
C TYR A 66 -8.44 -10.38 -2.78
N ARG A 67 -7.97 -11.26 -3.67
CA ARG A 67 -6.55 -11.57 -3.82
C ARG A 67 -5.81 -10.33 -4.32
N LYS A 68 -4.82 -9.86 -3.57
CA LYS A 68 -3.91 -8.81 -4.05
C LYS A 68 -3.11 -9.39 -5.22
N PRO A 69 -2.94 -8.63 -6.31
CA PRO A 69 -2.09 -9.07 -7.41
C PRO A 69 -0.65 -9.29 -6.90
N PRO A 70 0.08 -10.28 -7.46
CA PRO A 70 1.46 -10.50 -7.09
C PRO A 70 2.28 -9.24 -7.36
N ILE A 71 3.21 -8.94 -6.46
CA ILE A 71 4.05 -7.76 -6.56
C ILE A 71 4.92 -7.89 -7.82
N PRO A 72 4.97 -6.85 -8.69
CA PRO A 72 5.82 -6.85 -9.87
C PRO A 72 7.27 -7.16 -9.51
N TRP A 73 7.96 -7.93 -10.36
CA TRP A 73 9.36 -8.30 -10.15
C TRP A 73 10.26 -7.07 -9.98
N SER A 74 9.98 -5.99 -10.71
CA SER A 74 10.70 -4.71 -10.63
C SER A 74 10.65 -4.12 -9.22
N THR A 75 9.49 -4.19 -8.55
CA THR A 75 9.33 -3.75 -7.16
C THR A 75 10.09 -4.63 -6.17
N LYS A 76 10.18 -5.94 -6.44
CA LYS A 76 11.00 -6.86 -5.63
C LYS A 76 12.48 -6.52 -5.74
N VAL A 77 12.97 -6.30 -6.97
CA VAL A 77 14.37 -5.91 -7.24
C VAL A 77 14.68 -4.56 -6.59
N LEU A 78 13.80 -3.56 -6.75
CA LEU A 78 14.00 -2.25 -6.13
C LEU A 78 14.10 -2.34 -4.61
N ARG A 79 13.27 -3.15 -3.95
CA ARG A 79 13.36 -3.36 -2.50
C ARG A 79 14.63 -4.06 -2.08
N TYR A 80 15.06 -5.05 -2.85
CA TYR A 80 16.33 -5.72 -2.63
C TYR A 80 17.49 -4.73 -2.69
N LEU A 81 17.54 -3.88 -3.73
CA LEU A 81 18.56 -2.85 -3.88
C LEU A 81 18.45 -1.77 -2.77
N CYS A 82 17.26 -1.39 -2.35
CA CYS A 82 17.05 -0.46 -1.24
C CYS A 82 17.48 -0.99 0.14
N ARG A 83 17.86 -2.26 0.28
CA ARG A 83 18.54 -2.74 1.50
C ARG A 83 19.89 -2.06 1.70
N TYR A 84 20.52 -1.60 0.61
CA TYR A 84 21.72 -0.79 0.68
C TYR A 84 21.36 0.67 0.95
N ARG A 85 21.89 1.24 2.04
CA ARG A 85 21.56 2.61 2.49
C ARG A 85 21.74 3.65 1.38
N TRP A 86 22.80 3.55 0.58
CA TRP A 86 23.10 4.51 -0.50
C TRP A 86 22.04 4.46 -1.62
N VAL A 87 21.60 3.26 -2.01
CA VAL A 87 20.52 3.08 -3.00
C VAL A 87 19.23 3.67 -2.46
N HIS A 88 18.89 3.38 -1.20
CA HIS A 88 17.69 3.93 -0.57
C HIS A 88 17.69 5.47 -0.60
N TYR A 89 18.81 6.11 -0.24
CA TYR A 89 18.94 7.56 -0.33
C TYR A 89 18.79 8.08 -1.77
N ALA A 90 19.39 7.40 -2.75
CA ALA A 90 19.26 7.75 -4.16
C ALA A 90 17.81 7.66 -4.64
N VAL A 91 17.12 6.56 -4.35
CA VAL A 91 15.71 6.33 -4.73
C VAL A 91 14.80 7.38 -4.08
N VAL A 92 15.00 7.70 -2.80
CA VAL A 92 14.23 8.75 -2.12
C VAL A 92 14.46 10.12 -2.77
N ARG A 93 15.71 10.47 -3.13
CA ARG A 93 16.00 11.71 -3.83
C ARG A 93 15.33 11.76 -5.20
N VAL A 94 15.49 10.73 -6.03
CA VAL A 94 14.86 10.65 -7.36
C VAL A 94 13.33 10.78 -7.24
N ARG A 95 12.72 10.08 -6.26
CA ARG A 95 11.28 10.16 -6.02
C ARG A 95 10.83 11.57 -5.61
N ARG A 96 11.62 12.25 -4.77
CA ARG A 96 11.35 13.65 -4.38
C ARG A 96 11.49 14.60 -5.57
N PHE A 97 12.53 14.46 -6.39
CA PHE A 97 12.69 15.24 -7.62
C PHE A 97 11.52 15.06 -8.58
N HIS A 98 11.12 13.82 -8.85
CA HIS A 98 9.99 13.53 -9.73
C HIS A 98 8.67 14.09 -9.18
N SER A 99 8.45 14.00 -7.87
CA SER A 99 7.23 14.53 -7.23
C SER A 99 7.21 16.07 -7.18
N GLY A 100 8.36 16.69 -6.91
CA GLY A 100 8.52 18.14 -6.94
C GLY A 100 8.43 18.73 -8.35
N PHE A 101 8.97 18.03 -9.36
CA PHE A 101 8.84 18.41 -10.77
C PHE A 101 7.38 18.31 -11.24
N ARG A 102 6.64 17.28 -10.81
CA ARG A 102 5.20 17.16 -11.07
C ARG A 102 4.39 18.28 -10.42
N PHE A 103 4.79 18.73 -9.23
CA PHE A 103 4.18 19.85 -8.54
C PHE A 103 4.46 21.18 -9.26
N TRP A 104 5.68 21.36 -9.78
CA TRP A 104 6.05 22.51 -10.60
C TRP A 104 5.36 22.53 -11.97
N ALA A 105 5.19 21.38 -12.61
CA ALA A 105 4.52 21.25 -13.90
C ALA A 105 2.99 21.48 -13.84
N LEU A 106 2.37 21.35 -12.65
CA LEU A 106 0.95 21.64 -12.42
C LEU A 106 0.67 23.08 -11.99
N PHE A 107 1.70 23.89 -11.76
CA PHE A 107 1.58 25.32 -11.40
C PHE A 107 2.49 26.20 -12.29
N PRO A 108 2.18 26.39 -13.59
CA PRO A 108 2.93 27.34 -14.42
C PRO A 108 2.70 28.80 -14.00
N ASP A 109 1.58 29.13 -13.36
CA ASP A 109 1.19 30.52 -13.06
C ASP A 109 1.92 31.16 -11.86
N GLY A 110 2.74 30.39 -11.12
CA GLY A 110 3.47 30.90 -9.95
C GLY A 110 4.65 31.81 -10.29
N MET A 111 5.19 31.76 -11.52
CA MET A 111 6.43 32.46 -11.88
C MET A 111 6.21 33.93 -12.25
N LEU A 112 5.03 34.30 -12.78
CA LEU A 112 4.72 35.69 -13.15
C LEU A 112 4.54 36.62 -11.93
N ARG A 113 4.12 36.08 -10.78
CA ARG A 113 3.99 36.86 -9.54
C ARG A 113 5.33 37.15 -8.86
N PHE A 114 6.35 36.32 -9.09
CA PHE A 114 7.66 36.53 -8.47
C PHE A 114 8.44 37.67 -9.15
N PHE A 115 8.28 37.86 -10.47
CA PHE A 115 8.93 38.96 -11.18
C PHE A 115 8.22 40.32 -11.01
N GLN A 116 6.89 40.35 -10.81
CA GLN A 116 6.19 41.62 -10.54
C GLN A 116 6.49 42.21 -9.15
N GLY A 117 6.92 41.39 -8.18
CA GLY A 117 7.28 41.87 -6.83
C GLY A 117 8.65 42.58 -6.74
N ILE A 118 9.52 42.41 -7.74
CA ILE A 118 10.88 42.98 -7.72
C ILE A 118 10.92 44.39 -8.35
N CYS A 119 10.01 44.71 -9.28
CA CYS A 119 9.96 46.04 -9.90
C CYS A 119 9.36 47.14 -9.02
N LEU A 120 8.61 46.81 -7.95
CA LEU A 120 7.97 47.80 -7.08
C LEU A 120 8.83 48.24 -5.87
N ARG A 121 10.06 47.74 -5.74
CA ARG A 121 10.96 48.07 -4.61
C ARG A 121 12.20 48.88 -5.00
N GLY A 122 12.16 49.57 -6.14
CA GLY A 122 13.27 50.34 -6.70
C GLY A 122 12.91 51.77 -7.10
N SER A 123 11.89 52.38 -6.49
CA SER A 123 11.58 53.81 -6.68
C SER A 123 10.90 54.35 -5.42
N GLY A 124 11.70 54.95 -4.55
CA GLY A 124 11.29 55.55 -3.28
C GLY A 124 12.52 56.04 -2.54
#